data_AF-A0A6I9QMC8-F1
#
_entry.id   AF-A0A6I9QMC8-F1
#
_cell.length_a   1.000
_cell.length_b   1.000
_cell.length_c   1.000
_cell.angle_alpha   90.00
_cell.angle_beta   90.00
_cell.angle_gamma   90.00
#
_symmetry.space_group_name_H-M   'P 1'
#
loop_
_entity.id
_entity.type
_entity.pdbx_description
1 polymer ?
#
loop_
_entity_poly.entity_id
_entity_poly.type
_entity_poly.pdbx_seq_one_letter_code
_entity_poly.pdbx_strand_id
1 'polypeptide(L)'
;MDAMDTDTSDHRDMEGEDAGDGPAGGHRRDAHESAWNLLVLARQLINQGKPSLALQTVLAAMRAEGGEQAVFHTLNRARALYRNKMQANAAVDELASLFAECVIAEAQPVGSEPPQPHAAVPSTLLDANDTSILAMTGRKQ
;
A
#
# COMPACT_ATOMS: atom_id res chain seq x y z
N MET A 1 11.29 73.34 -68.19
CA MET A 1 12.25 72.63 -67.32
C MET A 1 11.96 73.13 -65.92
N ASP A 2 11.42 72.38 -64.96
CA ASP A 2 11.40 70.92 -64.79
C ASP A 2 10.06 70.44 -64.19
N ALA A 3 9.68 69.23 -64.57
CA ALA A 3 8.45 68.54 -64.16
C ALA A 3 8.64 67.89 -62.78
N MET A 4 7.61 67.95 -61.93
CA MET A 4 7.55 67.18 -60.69
C MET A 4 6.59 66.02 -60.95
N ASP A 5 7.17 64.84 -61.20
CA ASP A 5 6.42 63.60 -61.37
C ASP A 5 5.67 63.24 -60.09
N THR A 6 4.35 63.29 -60.17
CA THR A 6 3.43 62.60 -59.26
C THR A 6 3.46 61.12 -59.56
N ASP A 7 4.22 60.36 -58.77
CA ASP A 7 4.13 58.90 -58.79
C ASP A 7 2.85 58.45 -58.09
N THR A 8 1.98 57.86 -58.90
CA THR A 8 0.79 57.11 -58.50
C THR A 8 1.11 55.64 -58.75
N SER A 9 1.31 54.87 -57.68
CA SER A 9 1.13 53.41 -57.52
C SER A 9 1.77 53.07 -56.15
N ASP A 10 1.30 52.15 -55.33
CA ASP A 10 0.67 50.90 -55.67
C ASP A 10 -0.09 50.36 -54.44
N HIS A 11 -1.24 49.78 -54.74
CA HIS A 11 -1.79 48.56 -54.16
C HIS A 11 -1.67 48.29 -52.64
N ARG A 12 -2.83 48.35 -51.98
CA ARG A 12 -3.13 47.52 -50.82
C ARG A 12 -2.97 46.05 -51.22
N ASP A 13 -2.07 45.35 -50.56
CA ASP A 13 -2.26 43.93 -50.26
C ASP A 13 -2.29 43.71 -48.76
N MET A 14 -3.40 43.09 -48.36
CA MET A 14 -3.53 42.40 -47.09
C MET A 14 -2.56 41.23 -47.08
N GLU A 15 -1.54 41.29 -46.24
CA GLU A 15 -0.97 40.07 -45.65
C GLU A 15 -1.21 40.13 -44.15
N GLY A 16 -2.40 39.64 -43.78
CA GLY A 16 -2.59 39.02 -42.48
C GLY A 16 -1.84 37.69 -42.49
N GLU A 17 -0.51 37.76 -42.41
CA GLU A 17 0.33 36.59 -42.27
C GLU A 17 0.43 36.22 -40.79
N ASP A 18 -0.39 35.21 -40.51
CA ASP A 18 -0.02 33.98 -39.83
C ASP A 18 0.47 34.11 -38.39
N ALA A 19 -0.37 33.57 -37.52
CA ALA A 19 -0.04 33.28 -36.14
C ALA A 19 1.20 32.40 -36.10
N GLY A 20 2.35 33.03 -35.84
CA GLY A 20 3.59 32.36 -35.46
C GLY A 20 3.42 31.62 -34.13
N ASP A 21 2.79 30.45 -34.19
CA ASP A 21 2.98 29.36 -33.24
C ASP A 21 4.44 28.92 -33.39
N GLY A 22 5.30 29.47 -32.52
CA GLY A 22 6.71 29.15 -32.53
C GLY A 22 6.96 27.65 -32.27
N PRO A 23 8.07 27.08 -32.75
CA PRO A 23 8.39 25.64 -32.70
C PRO A 23 8.61 25.06 -31.28
N ALA A 24 8.31 25.80 -30.23
CA ALA A 24 8.44 25.36 -28.84
C ALA A 24 7.41 24.27 -28.44
N GLY A 25 6.28 24.17 -29.16
CA GLY A 25 5.23 23.19 -28.88
C GLY A 25 5.57 21.76 -29.30
N GLY A 26 6.34 21.57 -30.39
CA GLY A 26 6.68 20.25 -30.93
C GLY A 26 7.64 19.45 -30.05
N HIS A 27 8.75 20.07 -29.64
CA HIS A 27 9.79 19.41 -28.83
C HIS A 27 9.28 18.88 -27.49
N ARG A 28 8.34 19.59 -26.86
CA ARG A 28 7.75 19.16 -25.58
C ARG A 28 6.83 17.95 -25.76
N ARG A 29 6.14 17.86 -26.89
CA ARG A 29 5.25 16.75 -27.23
C ARG A 29 6.06 15.49 -27.56
N ASP A 30 7.12 15.65 -28.35
CA ASP A 30 8.02 14.55 -28.73
C ASP A 30 8.77 13.98 -27.51
N ALA A 31 9.19 14.83 -26.57
CA ALA A 31 9.81 14.41 -25.32
C ALA A 31 8.84 13.65 -24.40
N HIS A 32 7.59 14.10 -24.32
CA HIS A 32 6.54 13.44 -23.55
C HIS A 32 6.16 12.07 -24.14
N GLU A 33 6.02 11.97 -25.48
CA GLU A 33 5.77 10.68 -26.14
C GLU A 33 6.94 9.70 -25.96
N SER A 34 8.17 10.21 -26.04
CA SER A 34 9.37 9.42 -25.78
C SER A 34 9.45 8.94 -24.33
N ALA A 35 9.12 9.81 -23.37
CA ALA A 35 9.05 9.45 -21.95
C ALA A 35 7.96 8.41 -21.68
N TRP A 36 6.78 8.53 -22.32
CA TRP A 36 5.73 7.53 -22.24
C TRP A 36 6.17 6.16 -22.74
N ASN A 37 6.86 6.10 -23.89
CA ASN A 37 7.40 4.86 -24.44
C ASN A 37 8.39 4.20 -23.47
N LEU A 38 9.25 5.00 -22.82
CA LEU A 38 10.17 4.54 -21.77
C LEU A 38 9.41 4.00 -20.54
N LEU A 39 8.32 4.64 -20.11
CA LEU A 39 7.49 4.14 -19.00
C LEU A 39 6.80 2.82 -19.33
N VAL A 40 6.33 2.64 -20.57
CA VAL A 40 5.76 1.36 -21.05
C VAL A 40 6.82 0.27 -21.05
N LEU A 41 8.02 0.56 -21.54
CA LEU A 41 9.15 -0.38 -21.49
C LEU A 41 9.52 -0.74 -20.04
N ALA A 42 9.58 0.24 -19.15
CA ALA A 42 9.85 0.01 -17.73
C ALA A 42 8.81 -0.94 -17.10
N ARG A 43 7.52 -0.78 -17.45
CA ARG A 43 6.46 -1.69 -16.99
C ARG A 43 6.69 -3.12 -17.46
N GLN A 44 7.11 -3.29 -18.72
CA GLN A 44 7.44 -4.61 -19.26
C GLN A 44 8.67 -5.22 -18.55
N LEU A 45 9.68 -4.42 -18.23
CA LEU A 45 10.88 -4.85 -17.51
C LEU A 45 10.58 -5.28 -16.07
N ILE A 46 9.62 -4.63 -15.39
CA ILE A 46 9.13 -5.07 -14.08
C ILE A 46 8.50 -6.47 -14.19
N ASN A 47 7.64 -6.68 -15.19
CA ASN A 47 7.00 -7.97 -15.42
C ASN A 47 8.01 -9.07 -15.79
N GLN A 48 9.14 -8.70 -16.39
CA GLN A 48 10.26 -9.61 -16.71
C GLN A 48 11.20 -9.87 -15.52
N GLY A 49 10.94 -9.31 -14.33
CA GLY A 49 11.81 -9.48 -13.17
C GLY A 49 13.13 -8.71 -13.26
N LYS A 50 13.20 -7.64 -14.07
CA LYS A 50 14.37 -6.75 -14.21
C LYS A 50 14.10 -5.37 -13.60
N PRO A 51 13.90 -5.28 -12.27
CA PRO A 51 13.52 -4.02 -11.62
C PRO A 51 14.60 -2.94 -11.73
N SER A 52 15.88 -3.31 -11.73
CA SER A 52 16.99 -2.35 -11.84
C SER A 52 16.99 -1.59 -13.17
N LEU A 53 16.75 -2.31 -14.28
CA LEU A 53 16.69 -1.70 -15.61
C LEU A 53 15.39 -0.90 -15.79
N ALA A 54 14.28 -1.39 -15.23
CA ALA A 54 13.03 -0.64 -15.20
C ALA A 54 13.19 0.70 -14.48
N LEU A 55 13.87 0.71 -13.34
CA LEU A 55 14.12 1.93 -12.57
C LEU A 55 14.98 2.94 -13.35
N GLN A 56 16.06 2.48 -14.00
CA GLN A 56 16.88 3.35 -14.86
C GLN A 56 16.04 3.99 -15.98
N THR A 57 15.14 3.19 -16.57
CA THR A 57 14.25 3.64 -17.66
C THR A 57 13.23 4.68 -17.16
N VAL A 58 12.65 4.48 -15.97
CA VAL A 58 11.77 5.47 -15.31
C VAL A 58 12.51 6.76 -14.99
N LEU A 59 13.74 6.66 -14.46
CA LEU A 59 14.56 7.84 -14.15
C LEU A 59 14.87 8.66 -15.41
N ALA A 60 15.20 7.99 -16.53
CA ALA A 60 15.43 8.64 -17.81
C ALA A 60 14.17 9.35 -18.33
N ALA A 61 13.00 8.71 -18.26
CA ALA A 61 11.71 9.29 -18.66
C ALA A 61 11.35 10.52 -17.81
N MET A 62 11.44 10.38 -16.48
CA MET A 62 11.14 11.45 -15.53
C MET A 62 12.07 12.66 -15.70
N ARG A 63 13.35 12.41 -15.98
CA ARG A 63 14.35 13.46 -16.21
C ARG A 63 14.08 14.20 -17.53
N ALA A 64 13.59 13.51 -18.57
CA ALA A 64 13.24 14.11 -19.85
C ALA A 64 12.02 15.04 -19.75
N GLU A 65 11.04 14.72 -18.90
CA GLU A 65 9.82 15.55 -18.75
C GLU A 65 9.96 16.70 -17.74
N GLY A 66 10.64 16.47 -16.61
CA GLY A 66 10.62 17.39 -15.47
C GLY A 66 11.94 17.50 -14.71
N GLY A 67 13.03 16.97 -15.28
CA GLY A 67 14.36 17.00 -14.69
C GLY A 67 14.49 16.18 -13.39
N GLU A 68 15.58 16.43 -12.66
CA GLU A 68 15.90 15.71 -11.42
C GLU A 68 14.90 16.01 -10.29
N GLN A 69 14.28 17.19 -10.31
CA GLN A 69 13.32 17.57 -9.27
C GLN A 69 12.05 16.71 -9.33
N ALA A 70 11.57 16.39 -10.54
CA ALA A 70 10.43 15.50 -10.74
C ALA A 70 10.74 14.07 -10.25
N VAL A 71 11.97 13.60 -10.49
CA VAL A 71 12.48 12.32 -9.97
C VAL A 71 12.43 12.32 -8.44
N PHE A 72 13.02 13.33 -7.79
CA PHE A 72 13.10 13.40 -6.34
C PHE A 72 11.72 13.49 -5.68
N HIS A 73 10.82 14.31 -6.24
CA HIS A 73 9.44 14.42 -5.77
C HIS A 73 8.71 13.07 -5.85
N THR A 74 8.84 12.37 -6.98
CA THR A 74 8.17 11.08 -7.21
C THR A 74 8.74 9.98 -6.33
N LEU A 75 10.05 9.94 -6.11
CA LEU A 75 10.69 9.01 -5.17
C LEU A 75 10.23 9.25 -3.73
N ASN A 76 10.14 10.50 -3.28
CA ASN A 76 9.63 10.82 -1.96
C ASN A 76 8.17 10.40 -1.78
N ARG A 77 7.34 10.64 -2.79
CA ARG A 77 5.94 10.19 -2.80
C ARG A 77 5.85 8.66 -2.75
N ALA A 78 6.66 7.95 -3.54
CA ALA A 78 6.74 6.49 -3.51
C ALA A 78 7.16 5.97 -2.13
N ARG A 79 8.13 6.62 -1.48
CA ARG A 79 8.59 6.26 -0.12
C ARG A 79 7.50 6.47 0.93
N ALA A 80 6.73 7.55 0.84
CA ALA A 80 5.59 7.81 1.73
C ALA A 80 4.51 6.73 1.56
N LEU A 81 4.18 6.37 0.32
CA LEU A 81 3.23 5.30 0.02
C LEU A 81 3.70 3.93 0.54
N TYR A 82 5.00 3.61 0.40
CA TYR A 82 5.55 2.37 0.94
C TYR A 82 5.37 2.28 2.46
N ARG A 83 5.69 3.35 3.19
CA ARG A 83 5.51 3.40 4.65
C ARG A 83 4.04 3.25 5.06
N ASN A 84 3.14 3.93 4.36
CA ASN A 84 1.72 3.83 4.62
C ASN A 84 1.19 2.41 4.37
N LYS A 85 1.61 1.75 3.28
CA LYS A 85 1.26 0.34 3.03
C LYS A 85 1.80 -0.61 4.09
N MET A 86 3.03 -0.40 4.56
CA MET A 86 3.61 -1.21 5.63
C MET A 86 2.84 -1.05 6.95
N GLN A 87 2.43 0.18 7.30
CA GLN A 87 1.58 0.43 8.46
C GLN A 87 0.19 -0.20 8.32
N ALA A 88 -0.42 -0.12 7.13
CA ALA A 88 -1.71 -0.75 6.85
C ALA A 88 -1.64 -2.27 7.00
N ASN A 89 -0.58 -2.92 6.52
CA ASN A 89 -0.38 -4.36 6.71
C ASN A 89 -0.25 -4.71 8.20
N ALA A 90 0.51 -3.93 8.98
CA ALA A 90 0.61 -4.14 10.42
C ALA A 90 -0.74 -4.00 11.14
N ALA A 91 -1.56 -3.03 10.74
CA ALA A 91 -2.92 -2.86 11.27
C ALA A 91 -3.85 -4.04 10.92
N VAL A 92 -3.68 -4.64 9.73
CA VAL A 92 -4.43 -5.85 9.33
C VAL A 92 -4.00 -7.05 10.19
N ASP A 93 -2.72 -7.21 10.48
CA ASP A 93 -2.21 -8.29 11.33
C ASP A 93 -2.71 -8.15 12.79
N GLU A 94 -2.78 -6.93 13.31
CA GLU A 94 -3.36 -6.64 14.64
C GLU A 94 -4.86 -6.95 14.69
N LEU A 95 -5.61 -6.55 13.66
CA LEU A 95 -7.04 -6.87 13.54
C LEU A 95 -7.29 -8.38 13.46
N ALA A 96 -6.44 -9.12 12.73
CA ALA A 96 -6.53 -10.58 12.67
C ALA A 96 -6.28 -11.23 14.04
N SER A 97 -5.35 -10.65 14.82
CA SER A 97 -5.06 -11.12 16.19
C SER A 97 -6.24 -10.87 17.13
N LEU A 98 -6.80 -9.66 17.11
CA LEU A 98 -8.00 -9.32 17.89
C LEU A 98 -9.21 -10.16 17.47
N PHE A 99 -9.39 -10.40 16.18
CA PHE A 99 -10.44 -11.29 15.68
C PHE A 99 -10.27 -12.72 16.21
N ALA A 100 -9.04 -13.24 16.20
CA ALA A 100 -8.75 -14.55 16.79
C ALA A 100 -9.06 -14.57 18.30
N GLU A 101 -8.70 -13.52 19.04
CA GLU A 101 -9.04 -13.40 20.47
C GLU A 101 -10.55 -13.36 20.72
N CYS A 102 -11.31 -12.58 19.94
CA CYS A 102 -12.77 -12.55 20.02
C CYS A 102 -13.38 -13.93 19.78
N VAL A 103 -12.95 -14.62 18.71
CA VAL A 103 -13.44 -15.97 18.40
C VAL A 103 -13.07 -16.97 19.49
N ILE A 104 -11.85 -16.90 20.07
CA ILE A 104 -11.44 -17.76 21.17
C ILE A 104 -12.28 -17.48 22.44
N ALA A 105 -12.57 -16.22 22.74
CA ALA A 105 -13.40 -15.83 23.88
C ALA A 105 -14.86 -16.29 23.70
N GLU A 106 -15.40 -16.19 22.50
CA GLU A 106 -16.77 -16.63 22.16
C GLU A 106 -16.91 -18.15 22.06
N ALA A 107 -15.86 -18.85 21.61
CA ALA A 107 -15.84 -20.30 21.52
C ALA A 107 -15.59 -20.98 22.88
N GLN A 108 -15.13 -20.24 23.89
CA GLN A 108 -15.04 -20.75 25.25
C GLN A 108 -16.46 -20.92 25.82
N PRO A 109 -16.89 -22.16 26.14
CA PRO A 109 -18.17 -22.35 26.79
C PRO A 109 -18.14 -21.65 28.15
N VAL A 110 -19.15 -20.83 28.44
CA VAL A 110 -19.40 -20.08 29.69
C VAL A 110 -19.50 -20.96 30.96
N GLY A 111 -19.05 -22.21 30.92
CA GLY A 111 -19.21 -23.22 31.98
C GLY A 111 -17.93 -23.95 32.41
N SER A 112 -16.72 -23.45 32.12
CA SER A 112 -15.53 -23.95 32.82
C SER A 112 -15.40 -23.25 34.17
N GLU A 113 -16.22 -23.70 35.13
CA GLU A 113 -15.92 -23.56 36.55
C GLU A 113 -14.44 -23.93 36.77
N PRO A 114 -13.62 -23.08 37.41
CA PRO A 114 -12.29 -23.52 37.81
C PRO A 114 -12.50 -24.72 38.74
N PRO A 115 -11.73 -25.83 38.62
CA PRO A 115 -11.74 -26.81 39.67
C PRO A 115 -11.30 -26.08 40.93
N GLN A 116 -12.26 -25.78 41.81
CA GLN A 116 -11.96 -25.28 43.13
C GLN A 116 -10.95 -26.28 43.70
N PRO A 117 -9.75 -25.85 44.13
CA PRO A 117 -9.01 -26.63 45.11
C PRO A 117 -9.88 -26.58 46.35
N HIS A 118 -10.85 -27.49 46.42
CA HIS A 118 -11.61 -27.80 47.60
C HIS A 118 -10.58 -27.96 48.69
N ALA A 119 -10.74 -27.07 49.67
CA ALA A 119 -9.89 -26.90 50.82
C ALA A 119 -9.22 -28.20 51.20
N ALA A 120 -7.89 -28.17 51.32
CA ALA A 120 -7.17 -29.14 52.11
C ALA A 120 -7.82 -29.13 53.51
N VAL A 121 -8.78 -30.03 53.70
CA VAL A 121 -9.34 -30.38 54.99
C VAL A 121 -8.13 -30.89 55.78
N PRO A 122 -7.74 -30.21 56.88
CA PRO A 122 -6.71 -30.77 57.72
C PRO A 122 -7.27 -32.08 58.27
N SER A 123 -6.57 -33.18 58.00
CA SER A 123 -6.77 -34.47 58.62
C SER A 123 -6.61 -34.33 60.13
N THR A 124 -7.68 -33.93 60.82
CA THR A 124 -7.78 -34.00 62.27
C THR A 124 -9.01 -34.85 62.59
N LEU A 125 -8.74 -36.15 62.70
CA LEU A 125 -9.14 -36.97 63.84
C LEU A 125 -10.42 -36.50 64.53
N LEU A 126 -11.54 -37.12 64.17
CA LEU A 126 -12.63 -37.31 65.13
C LEU A 126 -13.10 -38.76 65.02
N ASP A 127 -12.47 -39.55 65.88
CA ASP A 127 -13.03 -40.74 66.50
C ASP A 127 -14.44 -40.42 67.04
N ALA A 128 -15.46 -41.11 66.51
CA ALA A 128 -16.74 -41.29 67.18
C ALA A 128 -17.50 -42.44 66.49
N ASN A 129 -17.30 -43.62 67.08
CA ASN A 129 -18.17 -44.77 67.07
C ASN A 129 -19.68 -44.46 66.90
N ASP A 130 -20.26 -44.81 65.74
CA ASP A 130 -21.70 -45.01 65.57
C ASP A 130 -21.97 -46.20 64.63
N THR A 131 -22.00 -47.38 65.26
CA THR A 131 -22.87 -48.53 65.03
C THR A 131 -23.65 -48.67 63.70
N SER A 132 -23.52 -49.89 63.11
CA SER A 132 -24.60 -50.69 62.48
C SER A 132 -25.05 -50.29 61.06
N ILE A 133 -25.43 -51.12 60.08
CA ILE A 133 -25.77 -52.55 59.92
C ILE A 133 -25.45 -52.83 58.43
N LEU A 134 -24.74 -53.90 58.09
CA LEU A 134 -25.07 -54.82 56.99
C LEU A 134 -24.00 -55.91 56.98
N ALA A 135 -24.27 -56.93 57.81
CA ALA A 135 -23.67 -58.24 57.67
C ALA A 135 -23.90 -58.73 56.24
N MET A 136 -22.84 -59.22 55.58
CA MET A 136 -22.79 -60.63 55.22
C MET A 136 -21.35 -61.02 54.90
N THR A 137 -20.77 -61.78 55.81
CA THR A 137 -19.53 -62.53 55.61
C THR A 137 -19.68 -63.51 54.46
N GLY A 138 -18.67 -63.60 53.60
CA GLY A 138 -18.53 -64.64 52.60
C GLY A 138 -17.08 -64.76 52.13
N ARG A 139 -16.18 -65.01 53.09
CA ARG A 139 -14.76 -65.29 52.86
C ARG A 139 -14.59 -66.77 52.44
N LYS A 140 -13.53 -67.03 51.66
CA LYS A 140 -12.82 -68.31 51.45
C LYS A 140 -13.41 -69.21 50.35
N GLN A 141 -12.62 -69.88 49.51
CA GLN A 141 -11.19 -70.19 49.54
C GLN A 141 -10.71 -70.54 48.14
#